data_AF-A0A822LCV3-F1
#
_entry.id   AF-A0A822LCV3-F1
#
_cell.length_a   1.000
_cell.length_b   1.000
_cell.length_c   1.000
_cell.angle_alpha   90.00
_cell.angle_beta   90.00
_cell.angle_gamma   90.00
#
_symmetry.space_group_name_H-M   'P 1'
#
loop_
_entity.id
_entity.type
_entity.pdbx_description
1 polymer ?
#
loop_
_entity_poly.entity_id
_entity_poly.type
_entity_poly.pdbx_seq_one_letter_code
_entity_poly.pdbx_strand_id
1 'polypeptide(L)'
;MIQKNIVENWLQNKAAAHLQKIQNSLLTPDKNVRSRLEIYQEILQQGGVFADNKPEKLALQQAELVIKNDDYLEVTNRIYQEVFNVQWVKQELEKLVKEEDSTFSSVLLVLGTVIILSLLSLLPQRTPDKEPSPSIPEICTKRDFNISLEKNIQQLQDLQQQQGDQFYYKCGTQLNELRLIQQAIGLAVDNFVADVPGREGAFEILCKIPPSSDNFKEAQFWAKRWYNDRAWKSDIDRALQDNLDCQKLIE
;
A
#
# COMPACT_ATOMS: atom_id res chain seq x y z
N MET A 1 22.50 -10.45 21.08
CA MET A 1 23.83 -9.87 20.84
C MET A 1 24.20 -9.82 19.36
N ILE A 2 24.01 -10.89 18.57
CA ILE A 2 24.37 -10.91 17.13
C ILE A 2 23.56 -9.90 16.30
N GLN A 3 22.24 -9.85 16.46
CA GLN A 3 21.38 -8.88 15.73
C GLN A 3 21.75 -7.43 16.02
N LYS A 4 22.00 -7.07 17.30
CA LYS A 4 22.36 -5.70 17.70
C LYS A 4 23.66 -5.23 17.01
N ASN A 5 24.69 -6.07 17.01
CA ASN A 5 25.96 -5.77 16.34
C ASN A 5 25.82 -5.71 14.81
N ILE A 6 24.90 -6.51 14.23
CA ILE A 6 24.63 -6.45 12.80
C ILE A 6 23.94 -5.15 12.44
N VAL A 7 22.93 -4.70 13.19
CA VAL A 7 22.16 -3.48 12.87
C VAL A 7 23.00 -2.21 13.10
N GLU A 8 23.70 -2.11 14.25
CA GLU A 8 24.44 -0.90 14.64
C GLU A 8 25.72 -0.67 13.82
N ASN A 9 26.35 -1.74 13.31
CA ASN A 9 27.59 -1.68 12.52
C ASN A 9 27.50 -2.58 11.28
N TRP A 10 26.38 -2.46 10.54
CA TRP A 10 26.08 -3.37 9.44
C TRP A 10 27.11 -3.33 8.30
N LEU A 11 27.78 -2.17 8.12
CA LEU A 11 28.84 -1.97 7.13
C LEU A 11 30.18 -2.63 7.48
N GLN A 12 30.39 -3.08 8.72
CA GLN A 12 31.70 -3.52 9.23
C GLN A 12 31.71 -4.98 9.72
N ASN A 13 30.65 -5.75 9.46
CA ASN A 13 30.53 -7.14 9.90
C ASN A 13 30.55 -8.14 8.73
N LYS A 14 30.54 -9.44 9.03
CA LYS A 14 30.61 -10.52 8.03
C LYS A 14 29.45 -10.52 7.02
N ALA A 15 28.28 -9.98 7.39
CA ALA A 15 27.11 -9.84 6.52
C ALA A 15 27.13 -8.54 5.69
N ALA A 16 28.10 -7.63 5.92
CA ALA A 16 28.19 -6.34 5.23
C ALA A 16 28.17 -6.48 3.70
N ALA A 17 28.89 -7.46 3.15
CA ALA A 17 28.92 -7.67 1.70
C ALA A 17 27.54 -8.01 1.12
N HIS A 18 26.76 -8.83 1.82
CA HIS A 18 25.41 -9.18 1.38
C HIS A 18 24.44 -8.00 1.53
N LEU A 19 24.48 -7.30 2.67
CA LEU A 19 23.66 -6.12 2.89
C LEU A 19 24.00 -4.98 1.90
N GLN A 20 25.27 -4.78 1.57
CA GLN A 20 25.69 -3.83 0.54
C GLN A 20 25.15 -4.22 -0.84
N LYS A 21 25.14 -5.52 -1.17
CA LYS A 21 24.52 -5.99 -2.43
C LYS A 21 23.04 -5.63 -2.49
N ILE A 22 22.29 -5.87 -1.41
CA ILE A 22 20.87 -5.50 -1.31
C ILE A 22 20.71 -3.97 -1.44
N GLN A 23 21.51 -3.19 -0.72
CA GLN A 23 21.48 -1.72 -0.79
C GLN A 23 21.72 -1.24 -2.23
N ASN A 24 22.73 -1.77 -2.91
CA ASN A 24 23.04 -1.40 -4.28
C ASN A 24 21.89 -1.75 -5.24
N SER A 25 21.21 -2.88 -5.02
CA SER A 25 20.02 -3.25 -5.79
C SER A 25 18.81 -2.35 -5.49
N LEU A 26 18.65 -1.89 -4.26
CA LEU A 26 17.60 -0.94 -3.88
C LEU A 26 17.83 0.45 -4.50
N LEU A 27 19.08 0.90 -4.49
CA LEU A 27 19.50 2.24 -4.92
C LEU A 27 20.02 2.29 -6.36
N THR A 28 19.74 1.26 -7.16
CA THR A 28 20.13 1.25 -8.59
C THR A 28 19.50 2.47 -9.28
N PRO A 29 20.30 3.38 -9.88
CA PRO A 29 19.81 4.62 -10.45
C PRO A 29 19.14 4.36 -11.81
N ASP A 30 17.88 3.95 -11.76
CA ASP A 30 17.00 3.80 -12.92
C ASP A 30 15.68 4.53 -12.70
N LYS A 31 14.84 4.57 -13.75
CA LYS A 31 13.54 5.26 -13.72
C LYS A 31 12.57 4.74 -12.64
N ASN A 32 12.84 3.57 -12.05
CA ASN A 32 11.99 2.94 -11.05
C ASN A 32 12.57 3.03 -9.63
N VAL A 33 13.72 3.71 -9.40
CA VAL A 33 14.37 3.76 -8.08
C VAL A 33 13.45 4.32 -6.99
N ARG A 34 12.73 5.42 -7.27
CA ARG A 34 11.74 5.99 -6.34
C ARG A 34 10.62 4.99 -6.07
N SER A 35 9.98 4.46 -7.11
CA SER A 35 8.86 3.52 -6.97
C SER A 35 9.25 2.23 -6.23
N ARG A 36 10.47 1.73 -6.44
CA ARG A 36 11.03 0.58 -5.71
C ARG A 36 11.16 0.84 -4.23
N LEU A 37 11.65 2.02 -3.85
CA LEU A 37 11.73 2.44 -2.45
C LEU A 37 10.35 2.66 -1.84
N GLU A 38 9.41 3.27 -2.58
CA GLU A 38 8.02 3.45 -2.13
C GLU A 38 7.30 2.11 -1.90
N ILE A 39 7.46 1.14 -2.81
CA ILE A 39 6.88 -0.19 -2.62
C ILE A 39 7.53 -0.92 -1.45
N TYR A 40 8.84 -0.82 -1.30
CA TYR A 40 9.50 -1.43 -0.16
C TYR A 40 9.07 -0.78 1.16
N GLN A 41 8.86 0.53 1.19
CA GLN A 41 8.25 1.22 2.33
C GLN A 41 6.84 0.68 2.63
N GLU A 42 6.03 0.44 1.60
CA GLU A 42 4.70 -0.13 1.75
C GLU A 42 4.76 -1.54 2.36
N ILE A 43 5.68 -2.40 1.88
CA ILE A 43 5.90 -3.74 2.44
C ILE A 43 6.29 -3.67 3.91
N LEU A 44 7.15 -2.71 4.30
CA LEU A 44 7.57 -2.54 5.69
C LEU A 44 6.43 -2.10 6.61
N GLN A 45 5.53 -1.26 6.11
CA GLN A 45 4.42 -0.69 6.88
C GLN A 45 3.23 -1.65 6.98
N GLN A 46 2.91 -2.33 5.87
CA GLN A 46 1.74 -3.20 5.79
C GLN A 46 2.08 -4.64 6.12
N GLY A 47 3.35 -5.04 6.00
CA GLY A 47 3.79 -6.44 6.11
C GLY A 47 3.77 -7.19 4.78
N GLY A 48 3.28 -6.57 3.70
CA GLY A 48 3.32 -7.11 2.35
C GLY A 48 2.49 -6.33 1.32
N VAL A 49 2.69 -6.62 0.04
CA VAL A 49 1.97 -6.03 -1.09
C VAL A 49 1.67 -7.08 -2.16
N PHE A 50 0.65 -6.87 -3.01
CA PHE A 50 0.32 -7.84 -4.06
C PHE A 50 1.49 -8.12 -5.00
N ALA A 51 1.73 -9.38 -5.32
CA ALA A 51 2.80 -9.85 -6.17
C ALA A 51 2.40 -9.81 -7.65
N ASP A 52 2.72 -8.69 -8.31
CA ASP A 52 2.64 -8.54 -9.76
C ASP A 52 4.03 -8.56 -10.42
N ASN A 53 4.05 -8.51 -11.75
CA ASN A 53 5.29 -8.55 -12.54
C ASN A 53 5.86 -7.15 -12.83
N LYS A 54 5.57 -6.15 -11.99
CA LYS A 54 6.13 -4.81 -12.18
C LYS A 54 7.65 -4.80 -11.96
N PRO A 55 8.41 -4.02 -12.75
CA PRO A 55 9.87 -4.00 -12.68
C PRO A 55 10.43 -3.74 -11.28
N GLU A 56 9.84 -2.81 -10.54
CA GLU A 56 10.24 -2.45 -9.19
C GLU A 56 10.02 -3.60 -8.18
N LYS A 57 8.93 -4.36 -8.30
CA LYS A 57 8.65 -5.55 -7.47
C LYS A 57 9.54 -6.73 -7.84
N LEU A 58 9.81 -6.92 -9.14
CA LEU A 58 10.76 -7.92 -9.60
C LEU A 58 12.18 -7.60 -9.12
N ALA A 59 12.57 -6.33 -9.11
CA ALA A 59 13.87 -5.91 -8.59
C ALA A 59 14.04 -6.20 -7.10
N LEU A 60 12.99 -5.99 -6.29
CA LEU A 60 13.00 -6.36 -4.86
C LEU A 60 13.19 -7.87 -4.67
N GLN A 61 12.55 -8.70 -5.50
CA GLN A 61 12.70 -10.16 -5.46
C GLN A 61 14.09 -10.61 -5.92
N GLN A 62 14.62 -10.01 -6.99
CA GLN A 62 15.98 -10.27 -7.49
C GLN A 62 17.06 -9.87 -6.48
N ALA A 63 16.78 -8.87 -5.65
CA ALA A 63 17.64 -8.48 -4.54
C ALA A 63 17.56 -9.47 -3.36
N GLU A 64 16.68 -10.48 -3.40
CA GLU A 64 16.37 -11.41 -2.30
C GLU A 64 15.85 -10.70 -1.04
N LEU A 65 15.47 -9.42 -1.16
CA LEU A 65 14.95 -8.60 -0.07
C LEU A 65 13.54 -9.02 0.30
N VAL A 66 12.75 -9.42 -0.70
CA VAL A 66 11.38 -9.89 -0.54
C VAL A 66 11.20 -11.25 -1.19
N ILE A 67 10.26 -12.04 -0.66
CA ILE A 67 9.85 -13.33 -1.18
C ILE A 67 8.37 -13.27 -1.55
N LYS A 68 7.99 -13.97 -2.62
CA LYS A 68 6.60 -14.19 -2.97
C LYS A 68 6.03 -15.33 -2.13
N ASN A 69 5.04 -14.99 -1.30
CA ASN A 69 4.26 -15.93 -0.50
C ASN A 69 2.79 -15.80 -0.95
N ASP A 70 2.29 -16.83 -1.61
CA ASP A 70 1.05 -16.81 -2.37
C ASP A 70 0.97 -15.62 -3.33
N ASP A 71 -0.03 -14.75 -3.19
CA ASP A 71 -0.28 -13.59 -4.05
C ASP A 71 0.39 -12.31 -3.55
N TYR A 72 1.29 -12.38 -2.56
CA TYR A 72 1.90 -11.21 -1.93
C TYR A 72 3.42 -11.32 -1.80
N LEU A 73 4.07 -10.16 -1.74
CA LEU A 73 5.50 -10.00 -1.46
C LEU A 73 5.68 -9.56 -0.02
N GLU A 74 6.58 -10.21 0.70
CA GLU A 74 6.94 -9.90 2.08
C GLU A 74 8.46 -9.88 2.29
N VAL A 75 8.96 -9.21 3.33
CA VAL A 75 10.40 -9.17 3.61
C VAL A 75 10.91 -10.56 3.99
N THR A 76 11.93 -11.04 3.28
CA THR A 76 12.47 -12.41 3.43
C THR A 76 13.18 -12.62 4.77
N ASN A 77 13.78 -11.57 5.34
CA ASN A 77 14.61 -11.66 6.54
C ASN A 77 14.42 -10.44 7.43
N ARG A 78 14.08 -10.68 8.71
CA ARG A 78 13.93 -9.61 9.71
C ARG A 78 15.18 -8.73 9.84
N ILE A 79 16.38 -9.28 9.66
CA ILE A 79 17.62 -8.46 9.68
C ILE A 79 17.59 -7.40 8.58
N TYR A 80 17.06 -7.70 7.40
CA TYR A 80 16.93 -6.72 6.32
C TYR A 80 15.91 -5.63 6.68
N GLN A 81 14.79 -6.02 7.29
CA GLN A 81 13.78 -5.09 7.79
C GLN A 81 14.35 -4.14 8.85
N GLU A 82 15.22 -4.62 9.75
CA GLU A 82 15.85 -3.77 10.78
C GLU A 82 16.90 -2.81 10.17
N VAL A 83 17.67 -3.27 9.18
CA VAL A 83 18.72 -2.47 8.51
C VAL A 83 18.11 -1.45 7.53
N PHE A 84 17.30 -1.92 6.60
CA PHE A 84 16.57 -1.12 5.62
C PHE A 84 15.16 -0.85 6.15
N ASN A 85 15.07 -0.21 7.32
CA ASN A 85 13.80 0.09 7.97
C ASN A 85 13.10 1.31 7.35
N VAL A 86 11.88 1.60 7.79
CA VAL A 86 11.07 2.72 7.28
C VAL A 86 11.81 4.07 7.34
N GLN A 87 12.59 4.30 8.40
CA GLN A 87 13.36 5.54 8.56
C GLN A 87 14.49 5.63 7.54
N TRP A 88 15.21 4.52 7.29
CA TRP A 88 16.23 4.45 6.25
C TRP A 88 15.63 4.71 4.87
N VAL A 89 14.52 4.05 4.53
CA VAL A 89 13.85 4.24 3.23
C VAL A 89 13.39 5.69 3.03
N LYS A 90 12.83 6.31 4.08
CA LYS A 90 12.44 7.72 4.06
C LYS A 90 13.63 8.65 3.79
N GLN A 91 14.77 8.41 4.42
CA GLN A 91 15.98 9.18 4.19
C GLN A 91 16.49 9.05 2.75
N GLU A 92 16.43 7.86 2.15
CA GLU A 92 16.83 7.67 0.75
C GLU A 92 15.85 8.34 -0.23
N LEU A 93 14.54 8.25 0.03
CA LEU A 93 13.52 8.96 -0.76
C LEU A 93 13.71 10.49 -0.71
N GLU A 94 14.05 11.05 0.46
CA GLU A 94 14.34 12.48 0.62
C GLU A 94 15.59 12.93 -0.16
N LYS A 95 16.59 12.06 -0.34
CA LYS A 95 17.77 12.38 -1.17
C LYS A 95 17.39 12.48 -2.64
N LEU A 96 16.55 11.58 -3.15
CA LEU A 96 16.07 11.60 -4.54
C LEU A 96 15.31 12.89 -4.86
N VAL A 97 14.50 13.40 -3.93
CA VAL A 97 13.79 14.69 -4.09
C VAL A 97 14.79 15.86 -4.23
N LYS A 98 15.82 15.90 -3.39
CA LYS A 98 16.82 16.99 -3.41
C LYS A 98 17.64 16.99 -4.70
N GLU A 99 17.93 15.82 -5.25
CA GLU A 99 18.63 15.70 -6.53
C GLU A 99 17.76 16.22 -7.68
N GLU A 100 16.47 15.92 -7.70
CA GLU A 100 15.51 16.46 -8.67
C GLU A 100 15.41 17.99 -8.58
N ASP A 101 15.22 18.55 -7.39
CA ASP A 101 15.10 20.01 -7.18
C ASP A 101 16.36 20.79 -7.60
N SER A 102 17.55 20.20 -7.40
CA SER A 102 18.82 20.82 -7.79
C SER A 102 18.96 21.04 -9.31
N THR A 103 18.23 20.27 -10.12
CA THR A 103 18.23 20.40 -11.59
C THR A 103 17.28 21.48 -12.11
N PHE A 104 16.25 21.85 -11.33
CA PHE A 104 15.29 22.89 -11.72
C PHE A 104 15.71 24.31 -11.34
N SER A 105 16.74 24.48 -10.50
CA SER A 105 17.30 25.79 -10.19
C SER A 105 17.95 26.50 -11.39
N SER A 106 18.14 25.80 -12.52
CA SER A 106 18.75 26.35 -13.74
C SER A 106 17.75 26.78 -14.83
N VAL A 107 16.44 26.54 -14.67
CA VAL A 107 15.43 26.80 -15.71
C VAL A 107 14.37 27.82 -15.25
N LEU A 108 14.82 28.87 -14.56
CA LEU A 108 14.02 30.07 -14.37
C LEU A 108 14.71 31.22 -15.09
N LEU A 109 14.32 31.46 -16.36
CA LEU A 109 14.34 32.76 -17.05
C LEU A 109 13.97 32.55 -18.53
N VAL A 110 12.68 32.39 -18.85
CA VAL A 110 12.11 33.03 -20.05
C VAL A 110 10.75 33.62 -19.68
N LEU A 111 10.66 34.92 -19.85
CA LEU A 111 9.62 35.86 -19.45
C LEU A 111 8.35 35.79 -20.32
N GLY A 112 7.20 36.15 -19.71
CA GLY A 112 6.03 36.92 -20.21
C GLY A 112 5.52 36.69 -21.65
N THR A 113 4.22 36.54 -21.88
CA THR A 113 3.26 37.67 -21.83
C THR A 113 1.78 37.23 -21.84
N VAL A 114 1.01 37.85 -20.95
CA VAL A 114 -0.32 38.49 -21.09
C VAL A 114 -1.39 37.93 -22.06
N ILE A 115 -2.46 37.38 -21.43
CA ILE A 115 -3.92 37.61 -21.65
C ILE A 115 -4.47 37.72 -23.09
N ILE A 116 -5.35 36.78 -23.45
CA ILE A 116 -6.45 37.03 -24.39
C ILE A 116 -7.78 36.74 -23.66
N LEU A 117 -8.46 37.82 -23.26
CA LEU A 117 -9.88 37.82 -22.92
C LEU A 117 -10.68 38.23 -24.17
N SER A 118 -11.87 37.64 -24.26
CA SER A 118 -13.00 37.94 -25.16
C SER A 118 -12.85 37.61 -26.65
N LEU A 119 -13.50 36.51 -27.07
CA LEU A 119 -14.72 36.63 -27.87
C LEU A 119 -15.64 35.43 -27.58
N LEU A 120 -16.69 35.68 -26.78
CA LEU A 120 -17.94 34.91 -26.89
C LEU A 120 -18.50 35.16 -28.28
N SER A 121 -18.68 34.11 -29.07
CA SER A 121 -19.84 33.86 -29.94
C SER A 121 -19.56 32.66 -30.85
N LEU A 122 -20.53 31.73 -30.89
CA LEU A 122 -20.65 30.56 -31.78
C LEU A 122 -20.03 29.24 -31.26
N LEU A 123 -20.60 28.70 -30.18
CA LEU A 123 -20.72 27.24 -30.06
C LEU A 123 -22.07 26.83 -30.67
N PRO A 124 -22.11 25.87 -31.60
CA PRO A 124 -23.36 25.27 -32.06
C PRO A 124 -24.08 24.65 -30.85
N GLN A 125 -25.38 24.88 -30.74
CA GLN A 125 -26.22 24.20 -29.76
C GLN A 125 -26.07 22.68 -29.98
N ARG A 126 -25.41 22.00 -29.04
CA ARG A 126 -25.53 20.54 -28.92
C ARG A 126 -26.98 20.24 -28.61
N THR A 127 -27.61 19.44 -29.45
CA THR A 127 -28.84 18.74 -29.11
C THR A 127 -28.62 17.94 -27.82
N PRO A 128 -29.67 17.74 -27.00
CA PRO A 128 -29.57 16.87 -25.84
C PRO A 128 -29.49 15.44 -26.34
N ASP A 129 -28.29 15.00 -26.71
CA ASP A 129 -28.00 13.59 -26.84
C ASP A 129 -28.18 12.98 -25.45
N LYS A 130 -29.08 12.00 -25.40
CA LYS A 130 -29.41 11.17 -24.25
C LYS A 130 -28.12 10.82 -23.50
N GLU A 131 -27.92 11.42 -22.33
CA GLU A 131 -26.76 11.15 -21.48
C GLU A 131 -26.63 9.63 -21.30
N PRO A 132 -25.47 9.03 -21.63
CA PRO A 132 -25.19 7.68 -21.19
C PRO A 132 -25.34 7.66 -19.67
N SER A 133 -26.11 6.73 -19.14
CA SER A 133 -26.18 6.46 -17.71
C SER A 133 -24.76 6.46 -17.14
N PRO A 134 -24.47 7.19 -16.04
CA PRO A 134 -23.10 7.35 -15.57
C PRO A 134 -22.52 5.98 -15.24
N SER A 135 -21.54 5.56 -16.03
CA SER A 135 -20.81 4.32 -15.77
C SER A 135 -20.10 4.44 -14.43
N ILE A 136 -20.28 3.45 -13.55
CA ILE A 136 -19.66 3.39 -12.23
C ILE A 136 -18.14 3.52 -12.41
N PRO A 137 -17.47 4.47 -11.72
CA PRO A 137 -16.01 4.57 -11.79
C PRO A 137 -15.36 3.25 -11.36
N GLU A 138 -14.34 2.80 -12.08
CA GLU A 138 -13.66 1.53 -11.84
C GLU A 138 -13.09 1.42 -10.40
N ILE A 139 -12.63 2.55 -9.85
CA ILE A 139 -12.12 2.65 -8.48
C ILE A 139 -13.19 2.36 -7.41
N CYS A 140 -14.47 2.36 -7.78
CA CYS A 140 -15.59 2.06 -6.87
C CYS A 140 -15.98 0.59 -6.86
N THR A 141 -15.36 -0.22 -7.72
CA THR A 141 -15.66 -1.65 -7.82
C THR A 141 -14.47 -2.52 -7.43
N LYS A 142 -13.23 -2.04 -7.60
CA LYS A 142 -12.05 -2.82 -7.25
C LYS A 142 -10.92 -1.93 -6.74
N ARG A 143 -10.10 -2.47 -5.84
CA ARG A 143 -8.83 -1.88 -5.46
C ARG A 143 -7.86 -1.89 -6.64
N ASP A 144 -7.18 -0.77 -6.85
CA ASP A 144 -6.03 -0.71 -7.73
C ASP A 144 -4.77 -1.15 -6.97
N PHE A 145 -4.31 -2.38 -7.21
CA PHE A 145 -3.07 -2.92 -6.63
C PHE A 145 -1.80 -2.30 -7.23
N ASN A 146 -1.92 -1.41 -8.23
CA ASN A 146 -0.81 -0.66 -8.79
C ASN A 146 -0.37 0.52 -7.92
N ILE A 147 -1.22 0.94 -6.98
CA ILE A 147 -0.98 2.03 -6.04
C ILE A 147 -1.20 1.53 -4.61
N SER A 148 -0.70 2.29 -3.63
CA SER A 148 -0.81 1.88 -2.23
C SER A 148 -2.26 1.83 -1.73
N LEU A 149 -2.50 1.07 -0.66
CA LEU A 149 -3.82 1.07 0.02
C LEU A 149 -4.25 2.48 0.42
N GLU A 150 -3.32 3.25 0.99
CA GLU A 150 -3.54 4.64 1.38
C GLU A 150 -3.95 5.50 0.17
N LYS A 151 -3.28 5.34 -0.98
CA LYS A 151 -3.62 6.09 -2.19
C LYS A 151 -4.97 5.70 -2.78
N ASN A 152 -5.35 4.42 -2.71
CA ASN A 152 -6.71 3.99 -3.08
C ASN A 152 -7.76 4.68 -2.21
N ILE A 153 -7.56 4.67 -0.89
CA ILE A 153 -8.47 5.30 0.08
C ILE A 153 -8.56 6.81 -0.18
N GLN A 154 -7.42 7.47 -0.40
CA GLN A 154 -7.36 8.91 -0.69
C GLN A 154 -8.13 9.25 -1.97
N GLN A 155 -7.95 8.50 -3.06
CA GLN A 155 -8.69 8.75 -4.32
C GLN A 155 -10.21 8.63 -4.14
N LEU A 156 -10.68 7.66 -3.35
CA LEU A 156 -12.10 7.51 -3.04
C LEU A 156 -12.61 8.62 -2.11
N GLN A 157 -11.80 9.09 -1.17
CA GLN A 157 -12.13 10.24 -0.33
C GLN A 157 -12.22 11.53 -1.14
N ASP A 158 -11.29 11.76 -2.06
CA ASP A 158 -11.30 12.91 -2.96
C ASP A 158 -12.56 12.88 -3.84
N LEU A 159 -12.90 11.70 -4.38
CA LEU A 159 -14.14 11.52 -5.14
C LEU A 159 -15.38 11.79 -4.29
N GLN A 160 -15.41 11.32 -3.04
CA GLN A 160 -16.50 11.59 -2.11
C GLN A 160 -16.66 13.09 -1.84
N GLN A 161 -15.56 13.81 -1.65
CA GLN A 161 -15.59 15.26 -1.46
C GLN A 161 -16.08 16.01 -2.70
N GLN A 162 -15.73 15.53 -3.90
CA GLN A 162 -16.18 16.12 -5.16
C GLN A 162 -17.66 15.87 -5.44
N GLN A 163 -18.17 14.69 -5.10
CA GLN A 163 -19.54 14.28 -5.45
C GLN A 163 -20.58 14.60 -4.37
N GLY A 164 -20.19 14.73 -3.10
CA GLY A 164 -21.11 14.99 -1.99
C GLY A 164 -22.27 14.00 -1.96
N ASP A 165 -23.50 14.50 -2.02
CA ASP A 165 -24.73 13.69 -2.01
C ASP A 165 -24.88 12.76 -3.23
N GLN A 166 -24.13 13.01 -4.32
CA GLN A 166 -24.11 12.14 -5.50
C GLN A 166 -23.10 10.99 -5.40
N PHE A 167 -22.43 10.83 -4.25
CA PHE A 167 -21.43 9.79 -4.08
C PHE A 167 -22.04 8.39 -4.23
N TYR A 168 -21.57 7.67 -5.24
CA TYR A 168 -22.17 6.41 -5.63
C TYR A 168 -22.00 5.34 -4.53
N TYR A 169 -23.09 4.64 -4.16
CA TYR A 169 -23.10 3.75 -2.99
C TYR A 169 -22.02 2.66 -3.02
N LYS A 170 -21.67 2.13 -4.21
CA LYS A 170 -20.56 1.18 -4.33
C LYS A 170 -19.21 1.79 -3.99
N CYS A 171 -18.97 3.07 -4.34
CA CYS A 171 -17.76 3.77 -3.94
C CYS A 171 -17.69 3.89 -2.41
N GLY A 172 -18.84 4.14 -1.75
CA GLY A 172 -18.93 4.14 -0.29
C GLY A 172 -18.64 2.78 0.34
N THR A 173 -19.13 1.71 -0.29
CA THR A 173 -18.85 0.33 0.14
C THR A 173 -17.36 0.03 0.02
N GLN A 174 -16.77 0.29 -1.15
CA GLN A 174 -15.34 0.11 -1.40
C GLN A 174 -14.48 0.92 -0.42
N LEU A 175 -14.80 2.20 -0.20
CA LEU A 175 -14.07 3.06 0.73
C LEU A 175 -14.12 2.52 2.16
N ASN A 176 -15.29 2.06 2.61
CA ASN A 176 -15.44 1.49 3.95
C ASN A 176 -14.63 0.20 4.10
N GLU A 177 -14.69 -0.71 3.13
CA GLU A 177 -13.96 -1.97 3.17
C GLU A 177 -12.44 -1.76 3.14
N LEU A 178 -11.93 -0.86 2.30
CA LEU A 178 -10.50 -0.54 2.28
C LEU A 178 -10.03 0.08 3.59
N ARG A 179 -10.87 0.90 4.26
CA ARG A 179 -10.58 1.43 5.59
C ARG A 179 -10.54 0.33 6.65
N LEU A 180 -11.43 -0.66 6.58
CA LEU A 180 -11.38 -1.83 7.47
C LEU A 180 -10.08 -2.61 7.29
N ILE A 181 -9.64 -2.83 6.05
CA ILE A 181 -8.35 -3.47 5.76
C ILE A 181 -7.20 -2.64 6.34
N GLN A 182 -7.18 -1.32 6.07
CA GLN A 182 -6.13 -0.44 6.59
C GLN A 182 -6.08 -0.44 8.12
N GLN A 183 -7.24 -0.38 8.77
CA GLN A 183 -7.36 -0.43 10.23
C GLN A 183 -6.86 -1.77 10.78
N ALA A 184 -7.24 -2.89 10.19
CA ALA A 184 -6.82 -4.21 10.62
C ALA A 184 -5.29 -4.39 10.50
N ILE A 185 -4.70 -3.98 9.38
CA ILE A 185 -3.25 -4.00 9.19
C ILE A 185 -2.54 -3.15 10.26
N GLY A 186 -3.04 -1.93 10.51
CA GLY A 186 -2.48 -1.05 11.55
C GLY A 186 -2.53 -1.66 12.95
N LEU A 187 -3.65 -2.30 13.32
CA LEU A 187 -3.78 -2.99 14.60
C LEU A 187 -2.82 -4.18 14.72
N ALA A 188 -2.61 -4.93 13.64
CA ALA A 188 -1.69 -6.06 13.63
C ALA A 188 -0.23 -5.63 13.84
N VAL A 189 0.18 -4.48 13.28
CA VAL A 189 1.51 -3.87 13.54
C VAL A 189 1.72 -3.60 15.02
N ASP A 190 0.67 -3.17 15.72
CA ASP A 190 0.68 -2.92 17.16
C ASP A 190 0.41 -4.19 18.02
N ASN A 191 0.44 -5.38 17.41
CA ASN A 191 0.17 -6.69 18.04
C ASN A 191 -1.27 -6.91 18.56
N PHE A 192 -2.25 -6.23 17.97
CA PHE A 192 -3.66 -6.35 18.35
C PHE A 192 -4.45 -7.12 17.29
N VAL A 193 -4.12 -8.40 17.14
CA VAL A 193 -4.63 -9.23 16.04
C VAL A 193 -6.00 -9.83 16.32
N ALA A 194 -6.20 -10.51 17.45
CA ALA A 194 -7.47 -11.15 17.79
C ALA A 194 -7.66 -11.22 19.31
N ASP A 195 -8.90 -11.42 19.77
CA ASP A 195 -9.26 -11.53 21.19
C ASP A 195 -8.70 -10.39 22.05
N VAL A 196 -8.79 -9.16 21.53
CA VAL A 196 -8.23 -7.98 22.19
C VAL A 196 -9.19 -7.48 23.28
N PRO A 197 -8.78 -7.35 24.55
CA PRO A 197 -9.69 -6.93 25.61
C PRO A 197 -10.31 -5.54 25.35
N GLY A 198 -11.64 -5.47 25.35
CA GLY A 198 -12.39 -4.22 25.28
C GLY A 198 -12.48 -3.58 23.88
N ARG A 199 -12.04 -4.26 22.81
CA ARG A 199 -12.18 -3.81 21.42
C ARG A 199 -12.06 -4.96 20.43
N GLU A 200 -12.43 -4.72 19.18
CA GLU A 200 -12.16 -5.69 18.10
C GLU A 200 -10.66 -5.69 17.75
N GLY A 201 -10.10 -6.88 17.53
CA GLY A 201 -8.79 -7.05 16.94
C GLY A 201 -8.83 -6.94 15.41
N ALA A 202 -7.66 -6.98 14.80
CA ALA A 202 -7.52 -6.96 13.35
C ALA A 202 -8.33 -8.05 12.64
N PHE A 203 -8.35 -9.28 13.17
CA PHE A 203 -9.06 -10.42 12.61
C PHE A 203 -10.57 -10.21 12.60
N GLU A 204 -11.14 -9.76 13.72
CA GLU A 204 -12.56 -9.47 13.85
C GLU A 204 -13.00 -8.32 12.93
N ILE A 205 -12.11 -7.34 12.72
CA ILE A 205 -12.35 -6.24 11.77
C ILE A 205 -12.39 -6.73 10.33
N LEU A 206 -11.45 -7.60 9.92
CA LEU A 206 -11.47 -8.19 8.58
C LEU A 206 -12.72 -9.04 8.34
N CYS A 207 -13.28 -9.65 9.38
CA CYS A 207 -14.48 -10.48 9.28
C CYS A 207 -15.74 -9.69 8.85
N LYS A 208 -15.70 -8.36 8.95
CA LYS A 208 -16.78 -7.50 8.45
C LYS A 208 -16.82 -7.39 6.93
N ILE A 209 -15.77 -7.83 6.24
CA ILE A 209 -15.71 -7.82 4.77
C ILE A 209 -16.46 -9.06 4.26
N PRO A 210 -17.54 -8.89 3.48
CA PRO A 210 -18.38 -10.02 3.08
C PRO A 210 -17.64 -10.92 2.06
N PRO A 211 -17.87 -12.24 2.07
CA PRO A 211 -17.28 -13.17 1.09
C PRO A 211 -17.57 -12.85 -0.38
N SER A 212 -18.63 -12.06 -0.65
CA SER A 212 -18.99 -11.59 -1.99
C SER A 212 -18.24 -10.33 -2.43
N SER A 213 -17.48 -9.69 -1.55
CA SER A 213 -16.70 -8.48 -1.87
C SER A 213 -15.46 -8.82 -2.69
N ASP A 214 -15.12 -7.94 -3.63
CA ASP A 214 -13.85 -8.00 -4.37
C ASP A 214 -12.62 -7.84 -3.45
N ASN A 215 -12.79 -7.25 -2.26
CA ASN A 215 -11.73 -7.08 -1.26
C ASN A 215 -11.58 -8.30 -0.33
N PHE A 216 -12.47 -9.31 -0.41
CA PHE A 216 -12.46 -10.45 0.50
C PHE A 216 -11.18 -11.28 0.41
N LYS A 217 -10.61 -11.45 -0.79
CA LYS A 217 -9.36 -12.21 -0.97
C LYS A 217 -8.18 -11.59 -0.21
N GLU A 218 -8.13 -10.27 -0.14
CA GLU A 218 -7.12 -9.57 0.65
C GLU A 218 -7.35 -9.77 2.14
N ALA A 219 -8.60 -9.69 2.59
CA ALA A 219 -8.96 -10.00 3.98
C ALA A 219 -8.55 -11.43 4.36
N GLN A 220 -8.81 -12.41 3.49
CA GLN A 220 -8.38 -13.79 3.67
C GLN A 220 -6.86 -13.92 3.77
N PHE A 221 -6.11 -13.23 2.90
CA PHE A 221 -4.65 -13.27 2.94
C PHE A 221 -4.12 -12.86 4.32
N TRP A 222 -4.56 -11.71 4.83
CA TRP A 222 -4.14 -11.20 6.13
C TRP A 222 -4.57 -12.13 7.27
N ALA A 223 -5.82 -12.58 7.24
CA ALA A 223 -6.35 -13.51 8.23
C ALA A 223 -5.57 -14.84 8.28
N LYS A 224 -5.32 -15.46 7.12
CA LYS A 224 -4.54 -16.71 7.00
C LYS A 224 -3.10 -16.51 7.44
N ARG A 225 -2.48 -15.39 7.06
CA ARG A 225 -1.13 -15.02 7.53
C ARG A 225 -1.08 -15.03 9.05
N TRP A 226 -2.02 -14.33 9.70
CA TRP A 226 -2.02 -14.25 11.16
C TRP A 226 -2.38 -15.58 11.82
N TYR A 227 -3.28 -16.34 11.22
CA TYR A 227 -3.68 -17.67 11.70
C TYR A 227 -2.52 -18.67 11.70
N ASN A 228 -1.65 -18.57 10.70
CA ASN A 228 -0.47 -19.42 10.56
C ASN A 228 0.70 -18.95 11.45
N ASP A 229 0.62 -17.75 12.03
CA ASP A 229 1.58 -17.29 13.01
C ASP A 229 1.25 -17.88 14.40
N ARG A 230 2.25 -18.51 15.02
CA ARG A 230 2.12 -19.09 16.35
C ARG A 230 1.81 -18.05 17.43
N ALA A 231 2.15 -16.79 17.19
CA ALA A 231 1.86 -15.69 18.12
C ALA A 231 0.36 -15.42 18.26
N TRP A 232 -0.43 -15.61 17.19
CA TRP A 232 -1.84 -15.19 17.17
C TRP A 232 -2.82 -16.34 16.96
N LYS A 233 -2.34 -17.53 16.56
CA LYS A 233 -3.19 -18.69 16.28
C LYS A 233 -4.22 -18.98 17.37
N SER A 234 -3.80 -19.03 18.64
CA SER A 234 -4.70 -19.38 19.75
C SER A 234 -5.77 -18.31 20.02
N ASP A 235 -5.47 -17.05 19.72
CA ASP A 235 -6.42 -15.95 19.92
C ASP A 235 -7.42 -15.92 18.77
N ILE A 236 -6.98 -16.21 17.54
CA ILE A 236 -7.86 -16.37 16.38
C ILE A 236 -8.76 -17.61 16.54
N ASP A 237 -8.22 -18.74 17.01
CA ASP A 237 -9.03 -19.95 17.31
C ASP A 237 -10.14 -19.63 18.34
N ARG A 238 -9.92 -18.69 19.26
CA ARG A 238 -10.93 -18.20 20.21
C ARG A 238 -11.95 -17.29 19.56
N ALA A 239 -11.50 -16.29 18.79
CA ALA A 239 -12.37 -15.38 18.06
C ALA A 239 -13.33 -16.12 17.09
N LEU A 240 -12.87 -17.24 16.50
CA LEU A 240 -13.69 -18.10 15.64
C LEU A 240 -14.79 -18.86 16.39
N GLN A 241 -14.58 -19.20 17.67
CA GLN A 241 -15.63 -19.84 18.49
C GLN A 241 -16.79 -18.88 18.74
N ASP A 242 -16.48 -17.58 18.86
CA ASP A 242 -17.48 -16.54 19.09
C ASP A 242 -18.18 -16.09 17.80
N ASN A 243 -17.56 -16.30 16.63
CA ASN A 243 -18.11 -15.90 15.34
C ASN A 243 -17.75 -16.88 14.21
N LEU A 244 -18.60 -17.90 14.04
CA LEU A 244 -18.42 -18.95 13.02
C LEU A 244 -18.46 -18.42 11.58
N ASP A 245 -19.11 -17.29 11.32
CA ASP A 245 -19.14 -16.71 9.97
C ASP A 245 -17.76 -16.23 9.52
N CYS A 246 -16.87 -15.91 10.48
CA CYS A 246 -15.49 -15.54 10.22
C CYS A 246 -14.62 -16.71 9.74
N GLN A 247 -15.09 -17.97 9.85
CA GLN A 247 -14.35 -19.16 9.42
C GLN A 247 -13.91 -19.06 7.95
N LYS A 248 -14.75 -18.45 7.11
CA LYS A 248 -14.46 -18.22 5.69
C LYS A 248 -13.19 -17.41 5.44
N LEU A 249 -12.71 -16.63 6.41
CA LEU A 249 -11.45 -15.89 6.26
C LEU A 249 -10.23 -16.81 6.22
N ILE A 250 -10.30 -17.97 6.88
CA ILE A 250 -9.16 -18.89 7.02
C ILE A 250 -9.32 -20.18 6.20
N GLU A 251 -10.48 -20.40 5.57
CA GLU A 251 -10.73 -21.42 4.54
C GLU A 251 -10.01 -21.08 3.23
#